data_AF-A0AA42T1Q2-F1
#
_entry.id   AF-A0AA42T1Q2-F1
#
_cell.length_a   1.000
_cell.length_b   1.000
_cell.length_c   1.000
_cell.angle_alpha   90.00
_cell.angle_beta   90.00
_cell.angle_gamma   90.00
#
_symmetry.space_group_name_H-M   'P 1'
#
loop_
_entity.id
_entity.type
_entity.pdbx_description
1 polymer ?
#
loop_
_entity_poly.entity_id
_entity_poly.type
_entity_poly.pdbx_seq_one_letter_code
_entity_poly.pdbx_strand_id
1 'polypeptide(L)' 'MSESRDYLEMTFRSIQCFSDDGRLDAQELKALLEIAERDGVIDDNEVRVLRKIIAQVRPEEIDAALRDKIAKVEKKIGG' A
#
# COMPACT_ATOMS: atom_id res chain seq x y z
N MET A 1 -16.37 -10.78 15.90
CA MET A 1 -15.15 -10.70 15.08
C MET A 1 -15.36 -9.54 14.15
N SER A 2 -14.83 -8.36 14.46
CA SER A 2 -14.90 -7.21 13.55
C SER A 2 -13.81 -7.42 12.52
N GLU A 3 -14.15 -7.93 11.35
CA GLU A 3 -13.23 -7.88 10.20
C GLU A 3 -12.94 -6.40 9.91
N SER A 4 -11.67 -6.00 10.05
CA SER A 4 -11.20 -4.66 9.70
C SER A 4 -11.57 -4.41 8.23
N ARG A 5 -12.35 -3.35 7.98
CA ARG A 5 -12.79 -2.96 6.63
C ARG A 5 -11.70 -2.16 5.91
N ASP A 6 -10.55 -2.01 6.54
CA ASP A 6 -9.42 -1.23 6.10
C ASP A 6 -8.83 -1.81 4.81
N TYR A 7 -8.81 -3.15 4.63
CA TYR A 7 -8.43 -3.76 3.34
C TYR A 7 -9.35 -3.35 2.16
N LEU A 8 -10.66 -3.13 2.42
CA LEU A 8 -11.60 -2.65 1.40
C LEU A 8 -11.32 -1.19 1.06
N GLU A 9 -11.05 -0.36 2.08
CA GLU A 9 -10.68 1.04 1.88
C GLU A 9 -9.34 1.15 1.14
N MET A 10 -8.35 0.34 1.49
CA MET A 10 -7.07 0.26 0.78
C MET A 10 -7.24 -0.21 -0.65
N THR A 11 -8.07 -1.22 -0.89
CA THR A 11 -8.36 -1.69 -2.26
C THR A 11 -9.02 -0.58 -3.07
N PHE A 12 -10.01 0.10 -2.50
CA PHE A 12 -10.69 1.21 -3.17
C PHE A 12 -9.74 2.37 -3.46
N ARG A 13 -8.94 2.79 -2.47
CA ARG A 13 -7.92 3.84 -2.67
C ARG A 13 -6.86 3.44 -3.66
N SER A 14 -6.44 2.17 -3.68
CA SER A 14 -5.46 1.70 -4.66
C SER A 14 -5.97 1.84 -6.10
N ILE A 15 -7.25 1.55 -6.34
CA ILE A 15 -7.87 1.77 -7.65
C ILE A 15 -7.89 3.25 -8.01
N GLN A 16 -8.12 4.14 -7.03
CA GLN A 16 -8.06 5.58 -7.26
C GLN A 16 -6.63 6.06 -7.57
N CYS A 17 -5.61 5.55 -6.87
CA CYS A 17 -4.21 5.89 -7.13
C CYS A 17 -3.81 5.57 -8.57
N PHE A 18 -4.15 4.37 -9.04
CA PHE A 18 -3.92 3.98 -10.43
C PHE A 18 -4.91 4.60 -11.43
N SER A 19 -5.96 5.30 -11.00
CA SER A 19 -6.92 5.95 -11.92
C SER A 19 -6.58 7.41 -12.22
N ASP A 20 -5.82 8.10 -11.36
CA ASP A 20 -5.51 9.52 -11.54
C ASP A 20 -4.37 9.74 -12.55
N ASP A 21 -3.20 9.13 -12.32
CA ASP A 21 -2.03 9.21 -13.22
C ASP A 21 -1.57 7.82 -13.73
N GLY A 22 -2.21 6.73 -13.27
CA GLY A 22 -1.79 5.36 -13.61
C GLY A 22 -0.52 4.91 -12.89
N ARG A 23 -0.04 5.71 -11.93
CA ARG A 23 1.23 5.52 -11.20
C ARG A 23 0.95 5.39 -9.72
N LEU A 24 1.93 4.82 -9.01
CA LEU A 24 1.93 4.82 -7.56
C LEU A 24 3.02 5.77 -7.08
N ASP A 25 2.66 6.75 -6.29
CA ASP A 25 3.60 7.69 -5.68
C ASP A 25 3.90 7.35 -4.21
N ALA A 26 5.02 7.88 -3.72
CA ALA A 26 5.43 7.67 -2.33
C ALA A 26 4.41 8.20 -1.31
N GLN A 27 3.64 9.23 -1.69
CA GLN A 27 2.55 9.78 -0.87
C GLN A 27 1.34 8.85 -0.82
N GLU A 28 1.02 8.20 -1.93
CA GLU A 28 -0.10 7.27 -2.05
C GLU A 28 0.17 5.99 -1.27
N LEU A 29 1.36 5.42 -1.45
CA LEU A 29 1.80 4.27 -0.65
C LEU A 29 1.84 4.61 0.85
N LYS A 30 2.20 5.85 1.21
CA LYS A 30 2.12 6.32 2.59
C LYS A 30 0.68 6.35 3.09
N ALA A 31 -0.26 6.88 2.32
CA ALA A 31 -1.67 6.95 2.72
C ALA A 31 -2.29 5.56 2.88
N LEU A 32 -1.93 4.59 2.03
CA LEU A 32 -2.34 3.20 2.14
C LEU A 32 -1.78 2.54 3.40
N LEU A 33 -0.51 2.78 3.69
CA LEU A 33 0.12 2.30 4.92
C LEU A 33 -0.53 2.91 6.17
N GLU A 34 -0.86 4.21 6.15
CA GLU A 34 -1.55 4.87 7.26
C GLU A 34 -2.95 4.30 7.53
N ILE A 35 -3.63 3.76 6.51
CA ILE A 35 -4.89 3.02 6.68
C ILE A 35 -4.61 1.66 7.32
N ALA A 36 -3.64 0.90 6.80
CA ALA A 36 -3.27 -0.41 7.33
C ALA A 36 -2.72 -0.34 8.77
N GLU A 37 -2.16 0.79 9.18
CA GLU A 37 -1.67 1.02 10.53
C GLU A 37 -2.73 1.63 11.46
N ARG A 38 -3.93 1.92 10.96
CA ARG A 38 -4.95 2.66 11.71
C ARG A 38 -5.50 1.88 12.90
N ASP A 39 -5.70 0.59 12.73
CA ASP A 39 -6.12 -0.34 13.77
C ASP A 39 -4.92 -0.89 14.58
N GLY A 40 -3.70 -0.54 14.16
CA GLY A 40 -2.44 -0.88 14.83
C GLY A 40 -1.92 -2.27 14.52
N VAL A 41 -2.59 -3.05 13.67
CA VAL A 41 -2.20 -4.41 13.31
C VAL A 41 -2.40 -4.60 11.81
N ILE A 42 -1.30 -4.75 11.07
CA ILE A 42 -1.40 -5.06 9.65
C ILE A 42 -1.75 -6.54 9.49
N ASP A 43 -2.96 -6.84 9.02
CA ASP A 43 -3.44 -8.23 8.84
C ASP A 43 -3.07 -8.81 7.47
N ASP A 44 -3.19 -10.13 7.31
CA ASP A 44 -2.86 -10.84 6.07
C ASP A 44 -3.55 -10.26 4.82
N ASN A 45 -4.78 -9.76 4.93
CA ASN A 45 -5.49 -9.16 3.80
C ASN A 45 -4.83 -7.85 3.36
N GLU A 46 -4.44 -7.01 4.31
CA GLU A 46 -3.77 -5.74 4.06
C GLU A 46 -2.37 -5.96 3.51
N VAL A 47 -1.63 -6.94 4.03
CA VAL A 47 -0.35 -7.39 3.46
C VAL A 47 -0.51 -7.80 2.01
N ARG A 48 -1.55 -8.58 1.69
CA ARG A 48 -1.84 -9.02 0.32
C ARG A 48 -2.16 -7.84 -0.60
N VAL A 49 -2.94 -6.88 -0.13
CA VAL A 49 -3.28 -5.66 -0.88
C VAL A 49 -2.02 -4.82 -1.13
N LEU A 50 -1.22 -4.54 -0.10
CA LEU A 50 0.04 -3.78 -0.23
C LEU A 50 1.00 -4.44 -1.21
N ARG A 51 1.22 -5.76 -1.10
CA ARG A 51 2.09 -6.49 -2.03
C ARG A 51 1.57 -6.45 -3.45
N LYS A 52 0.25 -6.58 -3.65
CA LYS A 52 -0.36 -6.52 -4.98
C LYS A 52 -0.16 -5.16 -5.62
N ILE A 53 -0.31 -4.09 -4.85
CA ILE A 53 -0.11 -2.71 -5.31
C ILE A 53 1.35 -2.49 -5.69
N ILE A 54 2.29 -2.85 -4.80
CA ILE A 54 3.73 -2.73 -5.07
C ILE A 54 4.13 -3.54 -6.30
N ALA A 55 3.58 -4.74 -6.49
CA ALA A 55 3.85 -5.58 -7.65
C ALA A 55 3.26 -5.04 -8.97
N GLN A 56 2.25 -4.17 -8.90
CA GLN A 56 1.69 -3.50 -10.08
C GLN A 56 2.50 -2.26 -10.49
N VAL A 57 3.33 -1.72 -9.60
CA VAL A 57 4.20 -0.59 -9.93
C VAL A 57 5.30 -1.05 -10.88
N ARG A 58 5.43 -0.36 -12.00
CA ARG A 58 6.52 -0.62 -12.94
C ARG A 58 7.84 -0.12 -12.34
N PRO A 59 8.94 -0.88 -12.47
CA PRO A 59 10.24 -0.48 -11.93
C PRO A 59 10.75 0.85 -12.50
N GLU A 60 10.32 1.22 -13.71
CA GLU A 60 10.62 2.51 -14.36
C GLU A 60 9.95 3.71 -13.66
N GLU A 61 8.90 3.49 -12.87
CA GLU A 61 8.13 4.51 -12.15
C GLU A 61 8.51 4.55 -10.66
N ILE A 62 9.48 3.73 -10.24
CA ILE A 62 9.96 3.70 -8.86
C ILE A 62 11.07 4.74 -8.70
N ASP A 63 10.68 5.94 -8.30
CA ASP A 63 11.60 6.97 -7.84
C ASP A 63 12.26 6.64 -6.50
N ALA A 64 13.35 7.33 -6.17
CA ALA A 64 14.09 7.12 -4.92
C ALA A 64 13.20 7.22 -3.67
N ALA A 65 12.23 8.14 -3.68
CA ALA A 65 11.28 8.31 -2.58
C ALA A 65 10.30 7.14 -2.46
N LEU A 66 9.78 6.64 -3.59
CA LEU A 66 8.88 5.50 -3.60
C LEU A 66 9.62 4.23 -3.17
N ARG A 67 10.86 4.05 -3.63
CA ARG A 67 11.71 2.92 -3.25
C ARG A 67 11.96 2.85 -1.75
N ASP A 68 12.30 3.97 -1.11
CA ASP A 68 12.47 4.04 0.35
C ASP A 68 11.17 3.68 1.07
N LYS A 69 10.03 4.11 0.52
CA LYS A 69 8.71 3.81 1.07
C LYS A 69 8.34 2.34 0.93
N ILE A 70 8.57 1.74 -0.23
CA ILE A 70 8.39 0.30 -0.48
C ILE A 70 9.23 -0.49 0.52
N ALA A 71 10.51 -0.16 0.69
CA ALA A 71 11.39 -0.84 1.64
C ALA A 71 10.87 -0.75 3.09
N LYS A 72 10.29 0.39 3.49
CA LYS A 72 9.66 0.56 4.80
C LYS A 72 8.42 -0.31 4.96
N VAL A 73 7.57 -0.39 3.93
CA VAL A 73 6.39 -1.25 3.92
C VAL A 73 6.80 -2.72 3.99
N GLU A 74 7.73 -3.15 3.14
CA GLU A 74 8.27 -4.51 3.14
C GLU A 74 8.86 -4.91 4.49
N LYS A 75 9.58 -4.00 5.15
CA LYS A 75 10.10 -4.24 6.50
C LYS A 75 9.00 -4.40 7.57
N LYS A 76 7.84 -3.75 7.40
CA LYS A 76 6.70 -3.88 8.31
C LYS A 76 5.90 -5.16 8.07
N ILE A 77 5.71 -5.57 6.82
CA ILE A 77 4.92 -6.75 6.44
C ILE A 77 5.74 -8.04 6.30
N GLY A 78 7.07 -7.94 6.40
CA GLY A 78 8.03 -9.02 6.18
C GLY A 78 8.85 -9.38 7.43
N GLY A 79 8.29 -9.15 8.62
CA GLY A 79 8.85 -9.57 9.91
C GLY A 79 8.22 -10.84 10.43
#